data_AF-A0AAG5DQC3-F1
#
_entry.id   AF-A0AAG5DQC3-F1
#
_cell.length_a   1.000
_cell.length_b   1.000
_cell.length_c   1.000
_cell.angle_alpha   90.00
_cell.angle_beta   90.00
_cell.angle_gamma   90.00
#
_symmetry.space_group_name_H-M   'P 1'
#
loop_
_entity.id
_entity.type
_entity.pdbx_description
1 polymer ?
#
loop_
_entity_poly.entity_id
_entity_poly.type
_entity_poly.pdbx_seq_one_letter_code
_entity_poly.pdbx_strand_id
1 'polypeptide(L)'
;MMINIIYLMRSTSKPTVVMRIFHHIAITSRATFREKLRYWALSFSIPHSALNVLLFILNNNQVSQLPKDSRTILQTNRTPVQTVAIGTGQFWYNGIKKCLVQHFRNTVPRVDNISLNNSIDGLPLHRSSSSQFLPILINIHEMPEVPVLKVAIFSGTSKPDDLELYLRPFVSELNELQDHGITLNRKRLKVRIRAVIADSPARAFIKGVVNFTGKHGCLQCTCVGEYDRRFHKTIFKGINAPRRTDTIFRECGYGAHHIRQTPY
;
A
#
# COMPACT_ATOMS: atom_id res chain seq x y z
N MET A 1 -15.72 -26.71 -26.78
CA MET A 1 -14.93 -27.83 -26.22
C MET A 1 -14.15 -27.30 -25.03
N MET A 2 -14.13 -28.07 -23.94
CA MET A 2 -14.07 -27.59 -22.55
C MET A 2 -12.74 -26.96 -22.08
N ILE A 3 -12.94 -26.04 -21.14
CA ILE A 3 -12.03 -25.48 -20.15
C ILE A 3 -11.23 -26.58 -19.45
N ASN A 4 -9.93 -26.39 -19.29
CA ASN A 4 -9.14 -27.09 -18.28
C ASN A 4 -8.39 -26.07 -17.40
N ILE A 5 -9.00 -25.78 -16.25
CA ILE A 5 -8.41 -25.08 -15.12
C ILE A 5 -7.58 -26.12 -14.36
N ILE A 6 -6.25 -26.02 -14.44
CA ILE A 6 -5.36 -26.74 -13.52
C ILE A 6 -4.93 -25.75 -12.44
N TYR A 7 -5.51 -25.96 -11.27
CA TYR A 7 -5.16 -25.34 -10.00
C TYR A 7 -3.78 -25.86 -9.58
N LEU A 8 -2.71 -25.08 -9.80
CA LEU A 8 -1.41 -25.36 -9.21
C LEU A 8 -1.28 -24.60 -7.88
N MET A 9 -1.73 -25.24 -6.80
CA MET A 9 -1.21 -24.94 -5.46
C MET A 9 0.26 -25.38 -5.42
N ARG A 10 1.18 -24.47 -5.75
CA ARG A 10 2.59 -24.63 -5.41
C ARG A 10 2.87 -23.93 -4.08
N SER A 11 2.87 -24.74 -3.02
CA SER A 11 3.70 -24.51 -1.83
C SER A 11 5.10 -24.15 -2.29
N THR A 12 5.46 -22.88 -2.15
CA THR A 12 6.85 -22.42 -2.29
C THR A 12 7.27 -21.95 -0.91
N SER A 13 7.79 -22.92 -0.15
CA SER A 13 8.71 -22.65 0.95
C SER A 13 9.80 -21.73 0.42
N LYS A 14 9.79 -20.46 0.83
CA LYS A 14 10.83 -19.48 0.48
C LYS A 14 12.17 -19.99 1.03
N PRO A 15 13.19 -20.27 0.18
CA PRO A 15 14.49 -20.78 0.63
C PRO A 15 15.23 -19.78 1.54
N THR A 16 14.85 -18.51 1.51
CA THR A 16 15.46 -17.43 2.30
C THR A 16 15.09 -17.45 3.79
N VAL A 17 13.97 -18.10 4.16
CA VAL A 17 13.60 -18.23 5.57
C VAL A 17 14.46 -19.31 6.24
N VAL A 18 14.66 -20.44 5.57
CA VAL A 18 15.38 -21.61 6.11
C VAL A 18 16.85 -21.31 6.37
N MET A 19 17.50 -20.51 5.53
CA MET A 19 18.90 -20.14 5.71
C MET A 19 19.15 -19.15 6.87
N ARG A 20 18.12 -18.43 7.33
CA ARG A 20 18.15 -17.63 8.57
C ARG A 20 17.89 -18.46 9.83
N ILE A 21 17.36 -19.68 9.71
CA ILE A 21 16.97 -20.53 10.84
C ILE A 21 18.22 -21.01 11.61
N PHE A 22 19.31 -21.39 10.94
CA PHE A 22 20.46 -21.98 11.62
C PHE A 22 21.39 -20.98 12.31
N HIS A 23 21.59 -19.79 11.75
CA HIS A 23 22.57 -18.83 12.28
C HIS A 23 22.10 -18.11 13.57
N HIS A 24 20.81 -18.20 13.92
CA HIS A 24 20.25 -17.62 15.15
C HIS A 24 19.89 -18.66 16.23
N ILE A 25 19.94 -19.96 15.93
CA ILE A 25 19.68 -21.02 16.93
C ILE A 25 20.71 -20.98 18.08
N ALA A 26 21.93 -20.49 17.83
CA ALA A 26 22.94 -20.27 18.87
C ALA A 26 22.62 -19.09 19.82
N ILE A 27 21.80 -18.13 19.40
CA ILE A 27 21.35 -17.00 20.23
C ILE A 27 20.16 -17.40 21.13
N THR A 28 19.45 -18.48 20.79
CA THR A 28 18.29 -18.99 21.54
C THR A 28 18.61 -19.73 22.85
N SER A 29 19.87 -20.07 23.16
CA SER A 29 20.14 -20.76 24.45
C SER A 29 19.90 -19.85 25.66
N ARG A 30 20.21 -18.55 25.53
CA ARG A 30 20.05 -17.53 26.58
C ARG A 30 18.71 -16.76 26.55
N ALA A 31 17.87 -16.99 25.55
CA ALA A 31 16.58 -16.30 25.44
C ALA A 31 15.55 -16.88 26.43
N THR A 32 14.76 -16.00 27.04
CA THR A 32 13.65 -16.37 27.93
C THR A 32 12.58 -17.15 27.16
N PHE A 33 11.76 -17.94 27.87
CA PHE A 33 10.63 -18.66 27.28
C PHE A 33 9.69 -17.73 26.50
N ARG A 34 9.42 -16.54 27.04
CA ARG A 34 8.62 -15.50 26.39
C ARG A 34 9.21 -15.07 25.04
N GLU A 35 10.52 -14.87 24.96
CA GLU A 35 11.20 -14.46 23.73
C GLU A 35 11.18 -15.57 22.67
N LYS A 36 11.37 -16.83 23.09
CA LYS A 36 11.25 -18.00 22.21
C LYS A 36 9.84 -18.12 21.63
N LEU A 37 8.81 -17.99 22.48
CA LEU A 37 7.42 -18.06 22.05
C LEU A 37 7.05 -16.92 21.11
N ARG A 38 7.51 -15.70 21.39
CA ARG A 38 7.36 -14.54 20.50
C ARG A 38 8.01 -14.80 19.14
N TYR A 39 9.25 -15.28 19.14
CA TYR A 39 9.98 -15.57 17.91
C TYR A 39 9.24 -16.61 17.05
N TRP A 40 8.78 -17.69 17.67
CA TRP A 40 7.96 -18.69 17.00
C TRP A 40 6.70 -18.06 16.39
N ALA A 41 5.94 -17.30 17.19
CA ALA A 41 4.70 -16.68 16.71
C ALA A 41 4.91 -15.78 15.49
N LEU A 42 6.00 -14.99 15.49
CA LEU A 42 6.36 -14.11 14.37
C LEU A 42 6.85 -14.90 13.15
N SER A 43 7.72 -15.88 13.36
CA SER A 43 8.35 -16.66 12.29
C SER A 43 7.33 -17.45 11.48
N PHE A 44 6.28 -17.95 12.15
CA PHE A 44 5.23 -18.74 11.54
C PHE A 44 3.94 -17.96 11.27
N SER A 45 3.96 -16.62 11.44
CA SER A 45 2.78 -15.75 11.21
C SER A 45 1.53 -16.25 11.92
N ILE A 46 1.67 -16.65 13.19
CA ILE A 46 0.59 -17.26 13.97
C ILE A 46 -0.55 -16.24 14.18
N PRO A 47 -1.81 -16.61 13.90
CA PRO A 47 -2.96 -15.74 14.15
C PRO A 47 -3.04 -15.32 15.62
N HIS A 48 -3.39 -14.05 15.88
CA HIS A 48 -3.54 -13.53 17.25
C HIS A 48 -4.53 -14.33 18.10
N SER A 49 -5.63 -14.81 17.49
CA SER A 49 -6.61 -15.67 18.15
C SER A 49 -6.00 -16.99 18.62
N ALA A 50 -5.25 -17.68 17.73
CA ALA A 50 -4.56 -18.92 18.06
C ALA A 50 -3.49 -18.71 19.15
N LEU A 51 -2.73 -17.61 19.06
CA LEU A 51 -1.74 -17.27 20.08
C LEU A 51 -2.41 -16.96 21.43
N ASN A 52 -3.54 -16.24 21.46
CA ASN A 52 -4.29 -16.01 22.69
C ASN A 52 -4.76 -17.31 23.35
N VAL A 53 -5.27 -18.27 22.57
CA VAL A 53 -5.67 -19.60 23.07
C VAL A 53 -4.47 -20.33 23.66
N LEU A 54 -3.32 -20.32 22.96
CA LEU A 54 -2.10 -20.94 23.49
C LEU A 54 -1.62 -20.27 24.78
N LEU A 55 -1.63 -18.94 24.86
CA LEU A 55 -1.27 -18.18 26.07
C LEU A 55 -2.20 -18.52 27.24
N PHE A 56 -3.49 -18.70 26.98
CA PHE A 56 -4.45 -19.15 27.99
C PHE A 56 -4.13 -20.54 28.51
N ILE A 57 -3.87 -21.50 27.61
CA ILE A 57 -3.51 -22.88 27.97
C ILE A 57 -2.22 -22.90 28.82
N LEU A 58 -1.17 -22.18 28.38
CA LEU A 58 0.11 -22.16 29.09
C LEU A 58 0.01 -21.53 30.47
N ASN A 59 -0.78 -20.45 30.62
CA ASN A 59 -1.00 -19.79 31.90
C ASN A 59 -1.82 -20.68 32.85
N ASN A 60 -2.88 -21.34 32.36
CA ASN A 60 -3.73 -22.19 33.20
C ASN A 60 -3.01 -23.44 33.72
N ASN A 61 -2.09 -23.98 32.93
CA ASN A 61 -1.24 -25.10 33.33
C ASN A 61 0.02 -24.65 34.08
N GLN A 62 0.10 -23.37 34.47
CA GLN A 62 1.21 -22.79 35.26
C GLN A 62 2.59 -22.99 34.62
N VAL A 63 2.66 -23.16 33.29
CA VAL A 63 3.91 -23.39 32.55
C VAL A 63 4.82 -22.16 32.60
N SER A 64 4.23 -20.96 32.54
CA SER A 64 4.94 -19.69 32.65
C SER A 64 3.94 -18.56 32.90
N GLN A 65 4.36 -17.48 33.57
CA GLN A 65 3.55 -16.26 33.70
C GLN A 65 3.69 -15.38 32.45
N LEU A 66 2.80 -15.59 31.49
CA LEU A 66 2.80 -14.88 30.21
C LEU A 66 1.66 -13.87 30.12
N PRO A 67 1.82 -12.78 29.34
CA PRO A 67 0.70 -11.90 29.03
C PRO A 67 -0.46 -12.68 28.40
N LYS A 68 -1.70 -12.36 28.78
CA LYS A 68 -2.91 -13.00 28.24
C LYS A 68 -3.21 -12.60 26.78
N ASP A 69 -2.68 -11.46 26.35
CA ASP A 69 -2.95 -10.88 25.04
C ASP A 69 -1.73 -10.98 24.13
N SER A 70 -1.93 -11.55 22.94
CA SER A 70 -0.95 -11.70 21.87
C SER A 70 -0.25 -10.39 21.50
N ARG A 71 -0.93 -9.24 21.52
CA ARG A 71 -0.32 -7.93 21.23
C ARG A 71 0.76 -7.58 22.26
N THR A 72 0.57 -7.99 23.51
CA THR A 72 1.52 -7.74 24.61
C THR A 72 2.73 -8.65 24.52
N ILE A 73 2.55 -9.93 24.14
CA ILE A 73 3.70 -10.82 23.94
C ILE A 73 4.50 -10.44 22.69
N LEU A 74 3.82 -10.00 21.63
CA LEU A 74 4.45 -9.54 20.38
C LEU A 74 5.09 -8.15 20.49
N GLN A 75 4.88 -7.46 21.62
CA GLN A 75 5.30 -6.07 21.87
C GLN A 75 4.90 -5.14 20.71
N THR A 76 3.65 -5.23 20.28
CA THR A 76 3.12 -4.33 19.25
C THR A 76 3.30 -2.89 19.73
N ASN A 77 3.96 -2.05 18.93
CA ASN A 77 4.20 -0.65 19.28
C ASN A 77 2.85 0.06 19.51
N ARG A 78 2.68 0.66 20.70
CA ARG A 78 1.46 1.38 21.11
C ARG A 78 1.63 2.89 21.09
N THR A 79 2.80 3.39 20.69
CA THR A 79 3.02 4.83 20.59
C THR A 79 2.03 5.40 19.56
N PRO A 80 1.21 6.40 19.95
CA PRO A 80 0.35 7.09 19.01
C PRO A 80 1.20 7.62 17.84
N VAL A 81 0.79 7.28 16.62
CA VAL A 81 1.38 7.88 15.43
C VAL A 81 0.73 9.24 15.19
N GLN A 82 1.51 10.22 14.77
CA GLN A 82 0.99 11.52 14.38
C GLN A 82 0.15 11.35 13.10
N THR A 83 -1.09 11.84 13.14
CA THR A 83 -2.00 11.88 11.99
C THR A 83 -2.47 13.30 11.74
N VAL A 84 -2.87 13.57 10.51
CA VAL A 84 -3.47 14.83 10.08
C VAL A 84 -4.93 14.56 9.74
N ALA A 85 -5.84 15.41 10.20
CA ALA A 85 -7.25 15.31 9.83
C ALA A 85 -7.42 15.74 8.35
N ILE A 86 -8.16 14.94 7.57
CA ILE A 86 -8.56 15.29 6.20
C ILE A 86 -10.04 14.93 6.06
N GLY A 87 -10.91 15.95 5.97
CA GLY A 87 -12.35 15.77 5.90
C GLY A 87 -12.90 14.87 7.00
N THR A 88 -13.50 13.76 6.61
CA THR A 88 -14.13 12.78 7.53
C THR A 88 -13.16 11.77 8.14
N GLY A 89 -11.86 11.91 7.91
CA GLY A 89 -10.88 10.89 8.25
C GLY A 89 -9.56 11.41 8.82
N GLN A 90 -8.69 10.44 9.09
CA GLN A 90 -7.33 10.66 9.56
C GLN A 90 -6.35 10.14 8.53
N PHE A 91 -5.29 10.91 8.31
CA PHE A 91 -4.22 10.61 7.37
C PHE A 91 -2.90 10.44 8.12
N TRP A 92 -2.29 9.28 7.93
CA TRP A 92 -0.96 8.98 8.42
C TRP A 92 0.00 8.93 7.24
N TYR A 93 1.06 9.74 7.32
CA TYR A 93 2.14 9.74 6.33
C TYR A 93 3.44 9.28 6.98
N ASN A 94 4.01 8.16 6.49
CA ASN A 94 5.30 7.65 6.96
C ASN A 94 6.46 8.10 6.08
N GLY A 95 6.21 8.20 4.77
CA GLY A 95 7.19 8.57 3.77
C GLY A 95 7.97 7.40 3.15
N ILE A 96 8.32 7.57 1.88
CA ILE A 96 9.05 6.61 1.06
C ILE A 96 10.45 6.40 1.65
N LYS A 97 11.18 7.49 1.92
CA LYS A 97 12.55 7.47 2.44
C LYS A 97 12.61 6.73 3.76
N LYS A 98 11.70 7.02 4.68
CA LYS A 98 11.64 6.36 5.99
C LYS A 98 11.37 4.86 5.84
N CYS A 99 10.42 4.46 4.99
CA CYS A 99 10.17 3.06 4.67
C CYS A 99 11.43 2.34 4.15
N LEU A 100 12.13 2.95 3.19
CA LEU A 100 13.34 2.37 2.60
C LEU A 100 14.49 2.30 3.60
N VAL A 101 14.77 3.39 4.34
CA VAL A 101 15.82 3.43 5.37
C VAL A 101 15.56 2.39 6.45
N GLN A 102 14.31 2.23 6.88
CA GLN A 102 13.97 1.23 7.88
C GLN A 102 14.13 -0.19 7.35
N HIS A 103 13.69 -0.47 6.11
CA HIS A 103 13.82 -1.78 5.50
C HIS A 103 15.29 -2.18 5.30
N PHE A 104 16.09 -1.25 4.76
CA PHE A 104 17.50 -1.47 4.46
C PHE A 104 18.43 -1.07 5.61
N ARG A 105 17.95 -0.97 6.86
CA ARG A 105 18.79 -0.54 7.99
C ARG A 105 20.04 -1.40 8.19
N ASN A 106 19.91 -2.71 8.00
CA ASN A 106 20.99 -3.69 8.24
C ASN A 106 21.39 -4.46 6.98
N THR A 107 21.04 -3.96 5.80
CA THR A 107 21.34 -4.64 4.53
C THR A 107 21.67 -3.61 3.46
N VAL A 108 22.78 -3.79 2.75
CA VAL A 108 23.13 -2.96 1.59
C VAL A 108 22.29 -3.42 0.41
N PRO A 109 21.57 -2.52 -0.29
CA PRO A 109 20.85 -2.90 -1.50
C PRO A 109 21.79 -3.47 -2.57
N ARG A 110 21.36 -4.55 -3.23
CA ARG A 110 22.14 -5.23 -4.28
C ARG A 110 22.18 -4.45 -5.60
N VAL A 111 21.30 -3.48 -5.76
CA VAL A 111 21.11 -2.69 -6.98
C VAL A 111 21.58 -1.25 -6.80
N ASP A 112 21.87 -0.57 -7.90
CA ASP A 112 22.22 0.87 -7.93
C ASP A 112 21.03 1.75 -8.31
N ASN A 113 19.97 1.16 -8.88
CA ASN A 113 18.78 1.85 -9.32
C ASN A 113 17.55 1.10 -8.80
N ILE A 114 16.54 1.85 -8.36
CA ILE A 114 15.23 1.31 -8.00
C ILE A 114 14.12 2.02 -8.77
N SER A 115 13.20 1.24 -9.30
CA SER A 115 12.00 1.71 -9.99
C SER A 115 10.78 1.36 -9.15
N LEU A 116 10.06 2.39 -8.71
CA LEU A 116 8.92 2.27 -7.80
C LEU A 116 7.62 2.05 -8.60
N ASN A 117 6.85 1.02 -8.24
CA ASN A 117 5.44 0.98 -8.61
C ASN A 117 4.61 1.51 -7.43
N ASN A 118 3.84 2.56 -7.67
CA ASN A 118 3.04 3.26 -6.68
C ASN A 118 1.59 2.80 -6.81
N SER A 119 1.04 2.14 -5.80
CA SER A 119 -0.35 1.71 -5.79
C SER A 119 -1.18 2.64 -4.89
N ILE A 120 -2.25 3.20 -5.45
CA ILE A 120 -3.21 4.03 -4.72
C ILE A 120 -4.60 3.50 -5.07
N ASP A 121 -5.14 2.65 -4.20
CA ASP A 121 -6.45 2.03 -4.39
C ASP A 121 -7.18 1.91 -3.06
N GLY A 122 -8.51 1.97 -3.10
CA GLY A 122 -9.34 1.80 -1.92
C GLY A 122 -9.40 0.33 -1.51
N LEU A 123 -9.25 0.06 -0.21
CA LEU A 123 -9.44 -1.27 0.35
C LEU A 123 -10.74 -1.33 1.17
N PRO A 124 -11.61 -2.31 0.93
CA PRO A 124 -12.76 -2.54 1.80
C PRO A 124 -12.27 -3.16 3.12
N LEU A 125 -12.30 -2.41 4.22
CA LEU A 125 -11.95 -2.96 5.54
C LEU A 125 -13.11 -3.74 6.17
N HIS A 126 -14.35 -3.31 5.94
CA HIS A 126 -15.53 -3.96 6.48
C HIS A 126 -16.62 -4.05 5.40
N ARG A 127 -17.41 -5.13 5.44
CA ARG A 127 -18.52 -5.34 4.49
C ARG A 127 -19.69 -4.37 4.67
N SER A 128 -19.84 -3.80 5.86
CA SER A 128 -21.06 -3.09 6.28
C SER A 128 -20.80 -1.69 6.85
N SER A 129 -19.56 -1.19 6.80
CA SER A 129 -19.25 0.18 7.19
C SER A 129 -19.06 1.07 5.97
N SER A 130 -19.42 2.34 6.06
CA SER A 130 -19.01 3.36 5.08
C SER A 130 -17.50 3.64 5.08
N SER A 131 -16.75 3.07 6.04
CA SER A 131 -15.31 3.29 6.19
C SER A 131 -14.53 3.05 4.90
N GLN A 132 -13.85 4.10 4.47
CA GLN A 132 -12.92 4.16 3.37
C GLN A 132 -11.50 4.05 3.89
N PHE A 133 -10.74 3.10 3.34
CA PHE A 133 -9.32 2.93 3.67
C PHE A 133 -8.51 3.05 2.39
N LEU A 134 -7.74 4.13 2.27
CA LEU A 134 -7.01 4.48 1.05
C LEU A 134 -5.51 4.55 1.36
N PRO A 135 -4.78 3.42 1.25
CA PRO A 135 -3.35 3.40 1.40
C PRO A 135 -2.62 3.89 0.15
N ILE A 136 -1.45 4.48 0.36
CA ILE A 136 -0.41 4.66 -0.65
C ILE A 136 0.64 3.60 -0.39
N LEU A 137 0.79 2.66 -1.32
CA LEU A 137 1.69 1.52 -1.23
C LEU A 137 2.76 1.61 -2.31
N ILE A 138 3.96 1.12 -2.01
CA ILE A 138 5.03 1.00 -3.00
C ILE A 138 5.65 -0.39 -3.00
N ASN A 139 6.08 -0.85 -4.16
CA ASN A 139 7.02 -1.95 -4.28
C ASN A 139 8.21 -1.54 -5.15
N ILE A 140 9.31 -2.30 -5.04
CA ILE A 140 10.53 -2.07 -5.79
C ILE A 140 10.59 -3.12 -6.91
N HIS A 141 10.61 -2.67 -8.16
CA HIS A 141 10.55 -3.57 -9.31
C HIS A 141 11.74 -4.53 -9.38
N GLU A 142 12.95 -4.03 -9.11
CA GLU A 142 14.20 -4.78 -9.18
C GLU A 142 14.41 -5.73 -7.98
N MET A 143 13.60 -5.60 -6.93
CA MET A 143 13.72 -6.40 -5.71
C MET A 143 12.32 -6.89 -5.27
N PRO A 144 11.69 -7.82 -6.02
CA PRO A 144 10.35 -8.32 -5.71
C PRO A 144 10.26 -9.10 -4.39
N GLU A 145 11.40 -9.50 -3.82
CA GLU A 145 11.50 -10.09 -2.48
C GLU A 145 11.25 -9.08 -1.35
N VAL A 146 11.41 -7.77 -1.63
CA VAL A 146 11.08 -6.70 -0.69
C VAL A 146 9.56 -6.65 -0.54
N PRO A 147 9.03 -6.72 0.69
CA PRO A 147 7.59 -6.63 0.90
C PRO A 147 7.07 -5.26 0.46
N VAL A 148 5.79 -5.22 0.08
CA VAL A 148 5.09 -3.96 -0.21
C VAL A 148 5.20 -3.04 1.00
N LEU A 149 5.69 -1.82 0.78
CA LEU A 149 5.91 -0.82 1.81
C LEU A 149 4.68 0.09 1.91
N LYS A 150 4.23 0.33 3.13
CA LYS A 150 3.09 1.19 3.46
C LYS A 150 3.59 2.60 3.67
N VAL A 151 3.43 3.47 2.66
CA VAL A 151 3.96 4.83 2.68
C VAL A 151 3.01 5.78 3.39
N ALA A 152 1.71 5.64 3.11
CA ALA A 152 0.68 6.45 3.73
C ALA A 152 -0.62 5.66 3.87
N ILE A 153 -1.47 6.08 4.80
CA ILE A 153 -2.78 5.49 5.04
C ILE A 153 -3.76 6.62 5.35
N PHE A 154 -4.84 6.70 4.59
CA PHE A 154 -6.03 7.45 4.97
C PHE A 154 -7.12 6.48 5.46
N SER A 155 -7.83 6.87 6.52
CA SER A 155 -9.00 6.17 7.03
C SER A 155 -10.09 7.17 7.43
N GLY A 156 -11.26 7.10 6.80
CA GLY A 156 -12.40 8.00 7.06
C GLY A 156 -13.73 7.36 6.64
N THR A 157 -14.85 8.06 6.81
CA THR A 157 -16.17 7.57 6.36
C THR A 157 -16.47 7.92 4.90
N SER A 158 -15.66 8.78 4.29
CA SER A 158 -15.67 9.12 2.87
C SER A 158 -14.24 9.16 2.33
N LYS A 159 -14.07 9.29 1.01
CA LYS A 159 -12.76 9.61 0.43
C LYS A 159 -12.24 10.95 0.98
N PRO A 160 -10.91 11.18 0.97
CA PRO A 160 -10.34 12.50 1.23
C PRO A 160 -11.01 13.55 0.34
N ASP A 161 -11.50 14.61 0.95
CA ASP A 161 -12.07 15.76 0.26
C ASP A 161 -10.98 16.69 -0.28
N ASP A 162 -9.82 16.73 0.37
CA ASP A 162 -8.65 17.47 -0.05
C ASP A 162 -7.55 16.55 -0.62
N LEU A 163 -7.34 16.63 -1.94
CA LEU A 163 -6.28 15.90 -2.64
C LEU A 163 -4.89 16.51 -2.43
N GLU A 164 -4.82 17.81 -2.16
CA GLU A 164 -3.56 18.49 -1.86
C GLU A 164 -3.00 17.92 -0.57
N LEU A 165 -3.80 17.89 0.51
CA LEU A 165 -3.37 17.30 1.78
C LEU A 165 -3.07 15.79 1.68
N TYR A 166 -3.85 15.06 0.87
CA TYR A 166 -3.69 13.61 0.73
C TYR A 166 -2.45 13.21 -0.11
N LEU A 167 -2.17 13.92 -1.21
CA LEU A 167 -1.16 13.53 -2.20
C LEU A 167 0.12 14.36 -2.13
N ARG A 168 0.09 15.63 -1.68
CA ARG A 168 1.27 16.51 -1.71
C ARG A 168 2.46 15.93 -0.94
N PRO A 169 2.32 15.39 0.29
CA PRO A 169 3.47 14.82 1.00
C PRO A 169 4.16 13.70 0.21
N PHE A 170 3.35 12.88 -0.46
CA PHE A 170 3.84 11.79 -1.31
C PHE A 170 4.54 12.29 -2.57
N VAL A 171 3.90 13.20 -3.32
CA VAL A 171 4.42 13.70 -4.58
C VAL A 171 5.70 14.52 -4.36
N SER A 172 5.74 15.37 -3.34
CA SER A 172 6.94 16.16 -3.02
C SER A 172 8.14 15.25 -2.71
N GLU A 173 7.97 14.26 -1.83
CA GLU A 173 9.05 13.32 -1.50
C GLU A 173 9.46 12.48 -2.71
N LEU A 174 8.51 12.06 -3.54
CA LEU A 174 8.79 11.29 -4.74
C LEU A 174 9.61 12.09 -5.77
N ASN A 175 9.33 13.39 -5.93
CA ASN A 175 10.12 14.28 -6.79
C ASN A 175 11.54 14.47 -6.23
N GLU A 176 11.68 14.77 -4.94
CA GLU A 176 12.99 14.88 -4.28
C GLU A 176 13.83 13.61 -4.46
N LEU A 177 13.22 12.44 -4.31
CA LEU A 177 13.91 11.15 -4.48
C LEU A 177 14.31 10.89 -5.94
N GLN A 178 13.52 11.32 -6.91
CA GLN A 178 13.88 11.18 -8.33
C GLN A 178 15.06 12.09 -8.69
N ASP A 179 15.08 13.32 -8.17
CA ASP A 179 16.12 14.31 -8.46
C ASP A 179 17.43 13.99 -7.74
N HIS A 180 17.35 13.59 -6.47
CA HIS A 180 18.51 13.44 -5.60
C HIS A 180 18.87 12.00 -5.26
N GLY A 181 18.06 11.02 -5.66
CA GLY A 181 18.23 9.63 -5.25
C GLY A 181 18.07 9.43 -3.73
N ILE A 182 18.52 8.28 -3.23
CA ILE A 182 18.49 7.95 -1.81
C ILE A 182 19.76 7.23 -1.37
N THR A 183 20.28 7.59 -0.19
CA THR A 183 21.41 6.87 0.41
C THR A 183 20.90 5.83 1.40
N LEU A 184 21.15 4.56 1.12
CA LEU A 184 20.80 3.40 1.95
C LEU A 184 22.07 2.64 2.29
N ASN A 185 22.39 2.52 3.59
CA ASN A 185 23.62 1.85 4.05
C ASN A 185 24.88 2.25 3.29
N ARG A 186 25.15 3.56 3.23
CA ARG A 186 26.30 4.19 2.54
C ARG A 186 26.32 4.02 1.02
N LYS A 187 25.33 3.36 0.43
CA LYS A 187 25.16 3.25 -1.02
C LYS A 187 24.12 4.24 -1.49
N ARG A 188 24.46 5.06 -2.50
CA ARG A 188 23.48 5.95 -3.15
C ARG A 188 22.80 5.22 -4.29
N LEU A 189 21.48 5.25 -4.31
CA LEU A 189 20.63 4.65 -5.32
C LEU A 189 19.89 5.74 -6.10
N LYS A 190 19.75 5.55 -7.42
CA LYS A 190 18.83 6.37 -8.21
C LYS A 190 17.41 5.84 -8.04
N VAL A 191 16.44 6.73 -7.93
CA VAL A 191 15.02 6.39 -7.81
C VAL A 191 14.28 6.85 -9.06
N ARG A 192 13.39 6.02 -9.58
CA ARG A 192 12.50 6.36 -10.69
C ARG A 192 11.10 5.87 -10.43
N ILE A 193 10.10 6.55 -10.98
CA ILE A 193 8.73 6.02 -11.05
C ILE A 193 8.65 5.07 -12.24
N ARG A 194 8.20 3.84 -12.00
CA ARG A 194 7.89 2.88 -13.06
C ARG A 194 6.43 2.93 -13.46
N ALA A 195 5.54 2.93 -12.48
CA ALA A 195 4.10 2.89 -12.71
C ALA A 195 3.32 3.48 -11.55
N VAL A 196 2.14 4.01 -11.88
CA VAL A 196 1.07 4.33 -10.92
C VAL A 196 -0.06 3.35 -11.18
N ILE A 197 -0.32 2.49 -10.20
CA ILE A 197 -1.27 1.38 -10.27
C ILE A 197 -2.52 1.81 -9.51
N ALA A 198 -3.61 1.96 -10.25
CA ALA A 198 -4.91 2.32 -9.73
C ALA A 198 -5.98 1.80 -10.69
N ASP A 199 -7.10 1.34 -10.12
CA ASP A 199 -8.31 1.03 -10.87
C ASP A 199 -8.92 2.31 -11.48
N SER A 200 -9.95 2.18 -12.31
CA SER A 200 -10.57 3.35 -12.97
C SER A 200 -11.13 4.40 -11.99
N PRO A 201 -11.91 4.04 -10.94
CA PRO A 201 -12.37 5.00 -9.95
C PRO A 201 -11.25 5.67 -9.15
N ALA A 202 -10.22 4.95 -8.72
CA ALA A 202 -9.07 5.50 -8.01
C ALA A 202 -8.25 6.41 -8.94
N ARG A 203 -8.07 6.04 -10.21
CA ARG A 203 -7.38 6.87 -11.21
C ARG A 203 -8.09 8.20 -11.45
N ALA A 204 -9.42 8.19 -11.57
CA ALA A 204 -10.18 9.43 -11.68
C ALA A 204 -10.04 10.30 -10.43
N PHE A 205 -10.08 9.67 -9.25
CA PHE A 205 -9.90 10.34 -7.96
C PHE A 205 -8.53 11.01 -7.84
N ILE A 206 -7.41 10.28 -8.02
CA ILE A 206 -6.06 10.85 -7.91
C ILE A 206 -5.78 11.93 -8.97
N LYS A 207 -6.41 11.83 -10.15
CA LYS A 207 -6.29 12.85 -11.20
C LYS A 207 -7.23 14.05 -10.99
N GLY A 208 -8.11 14.03 -9.98
CA GLY A 208 -9.07 15.12 -9.74
C GLY A 208 -10.08 15.30 -10.89
N VAL A 209 -10.45 14.23 -11.59
CA VAL A 209 -11.34 14.27 -12.78
C VAL A 209 -12.63 13.50 -12.59
N VAL A 210 -13.56 13.72 -13.53
CA VAL A 210 -14.83 13.00 -13.60
C VAL A 210 -14.61 11.49 -13.63
N ASN A 211 -15.39 10.79 -12.80
CA ASN A 211 -15.39 9.33 -12.74
C ASN A 211 -15.68 8.73 -14.13
N PHE A 212 -15.12 7.56 -14.43
CA PHE A 212 -15.30 6.85 -15.72
C PHE A 212 -16.77 6.58 -16.08
N THR A 213 -17.71 6.61 -15.13
CA THR A 213 -19.15 6.50 -15.38
C THR A 213 -19.84 7.82 -15.73
N GLY A 214 -19.15 8.96 -15.59
CA GLY A 214 -19.69 10.29 -15.87
C GLY A 214 -19.61 10.68 -17.35
N LYS A 215 -20.38 11.69 -17.75
CA LYS A 215 -20.48 12.18 -19.13
C LYS A 215 -19.12 12.57 -19.73
N HIS A 216 -18.27 13.23 -18.95
CA HIS A 216 -16.90 13.60 -19.34
C HIS A 216 -15.85 12.65 -18.73
N GLY A 217 -16.24 11.41 -18.42
CA GLY A 217 -15.46 10.47 -17.60
C GLY A 217 -14.37 9.68 -18.33
N CYS A 218 -14.34 9.70 -19.67
CA CYS A 218 -13.27 9.00 -20.39
C CYS A 218 -11.91 9.56 -19.97
N LEU A 219 -10.99 8.70 -19.52
CA LEU A 219 -9.66 9.14 -19.07
C LEU A 219 -8.65 9.27 -20.22
N GLN A 220 -8.99 8.77 -21.41
CA GLN A 220 -8.07 8.60 -22.54
C GLN A 220 -8.29 9.61 -23.68
N CYS A 221 -9.55 9.95 -23.99
CA CYS A 221 -9.89 10.81 -25.13
C CYS A 221 -11.11 11.69 -24.84
N THR A 222 -11.22 12.82 -25.54
CA THR A 222 -12.21 13.88 -25.30
C THR A 222 -13.66 13.49 -25.63
N CYS A 223 -13.95 12.20 -25.86
CA CYS A 223 -15.30 11.74 -26.10
C CYS A 223 -16.22 12.09 -24.93
N VAL A 224 -17.42 12.51 -25.28
CA VAL A 224 -18.49 12.85 -24.34
C VAL A 224 -19.47 11.69 -24.38
N GLY A 225 -19.71 11.10 -23.21
CA GLY A 225 -20.66 10.02 -23.05
C GLY A 225 -22.10 10.49 -23.20
N GLU A 226 -22.95 9.59 -23.66
CA GLU A 226 -24.40 9.77 -23.71
C GLU A 226 -25.02 8.92 -22.61
N TYR A 227 -25.97 9.50 -21.85
CA TYR A 227 -26.69 8.73 -20.85
C TYR A 227 -27.79 7.91 -21.52
N ASP A 228 -27.64 6.60 -21.48
CA ASP A 228 -28.66 5.66 -21.92
C ASP A 228 -29.67 5.45 -20.78
N ARG A 229 -30.88 5.96 -20.98
CA ARG A 229 -31.99 5.86 -20.01
C ARG A 229 -32.50 4.44 -19.83
N ARG A 230 -32.35 3.56 -20.84
CA ARG A 230 -32.82 2.17 -20.78
C ARG A 230 -31.96 1.32 -19.87
N PHE A 231 -30.64 1.52 -19.92
CA PHE A 231 -29.68 0.74 -19.12
C PHE A 231 -29.13 1.48 -17.90
N HIS A 232 -29.53 2.74 -17.69
CA HIS A 232 -29.02 3.64 -16.64
C HIS A 232 -27.49 3.74 -16.64
N LYS A 233 -26.88 3.87 -17.83
CA LYS A 233 -25.43 3.88 -18.02
C LYS A 233 -25.01 4.99 -18.97
N THR A 234 -23.82 5.53 -18.73
CA THR A 234 -23.15 6.39 -19.71
C THR A 234 -22.44 5.51 -20.73
N ILE A 235 -22.70 5.76 -22.02
CA ILE A 235 -22.10 5.04 -23.15
C ILE A 235 -21.23 6.00 -23.94
N PHE A 236 -20.01 5.59 -24.25
CA PHE A 236 -19.09 6.34 -25.11
C PHE A 236 -19.10 5.75 -26.51
N LYS A 237 -19.79 6.41 -27.45
CA LYS A 237 -19.89 5.97 -28.85
C LYS A 237 -18.81 6.57 -29.74
N GLY A 238 -18.11 7.61 -29.27
CA GLY A 238 -17.09 8.31 -30.04
C GLY A 238 -15.86 7.43 -30.26
N ILE A 239 -15.66 6.97 -31.50
CA ILE A 239 -14.51 6.14 -31.90
C ILE A 239 -13.28 6.95 -32.34
N ASN A 240 -13.45 8.24 -32.69
CA ASN A 240 -12.40 9.11 -33.24
C ASN A 240 -12.18 10.40 -32.43
N ALA A 241 -12.48 10.39 -31.13
CA ALA A 241 -12.25 11.57 -30.30
C ALA A 241 -10.75 11.79 -30.07
N PRO A 242 -10.26 13.05 -30.11
CA PRO A 242 -8.88 13.38 -29.79
C PRO A 242 -8.41 12.80 -28.46
N ARG A 243 -7.19 12.27 -28.41
CA ARG A 243 -6.59 11.78 -27.16
C ARG A 243 -6.33 12.94 -26.21
N ARG A 244 -6.48 12.69 -24.91
CA ARG A 244 -6.01 13.64 -23.90
C ARG A 244 -4.49 13.59 -23.82
N THR A 245 -3.86 14.75 -23.70
CA THR A 245 -2.42 14.93 -23.57
C THR A 245 -2.09 15.47 -22.18
N ASP A 246 -0.85 15.22 -21.74
CA ASP A 246 -0.37 15.68 -20.43
C ASP A 246 -0.33 17.22 -20.36
N THR A 247 0.16 17.88 -21.42
CA THR A 247 0.25 19.35 -21.50
C THR A 247 -1.11 20.01 -21.28
N ILE A 248 -2.13 19.65 -22.06
CA ILE A 248 -3.47 20.25 -21.95
C ILE A 248 -4.12 19.89 -20.61
N PHE A 249 -3.83 18.70 -20.07
CA PHE A 249 -4.33 18.29 -18.77
C PHE A 249 -3.79 19.18 -17.64
N ARG A 250 -2.48 19.48 -17.65
CA ARG A 250 -1.83 20.35 -16.66
C ARG A 250 -2.28 21.81 -16.77
N GLU A 251 -2.61 22.26 -17.97
CA GLU A 251 -3.19 23.58 -18.23
C GLU A 251 -4.69 23.67 -17.89
N CYS A 252 -5.28 22.58 -17.34
CA CYS A 252 -6.72 22.48 -17.05
C CYS A 252 -7.63 22.68 -18.28
N GLY A 253 -7.13 22.37 -19.48
CA GLY A 253 -7.79 22.68 -20.76
C GLY A 253 -8.98 21.78 -21.12
N TYR A 254 -9.29 20.74 -20.33
CA TYR A 254 -10.41 19.82 -20.63
C TYR A 254 -11.73 20.18 -19.95
N GLY A 255 -11.87 21.40 -19.41
CA GLY A 255 -13.12 21.95 -18.89
C GLY A 255 -13.84 21.01 -17.91
N ALA A 256 -15.07 20.60 -18.24
CA ALA A 256 -15.93 19.74 -17.43
C ALA A 256 -15.35 18.33 -17.12
N HIS A 257 -14.22 17.95 -17.72
CA HIS A 257 -13.48 16.76 -17.30
C HIS A 257 -12.80 16.93 -15.93
N HIS A 258 -12.37 18.15 -15.59
CA HIS A 258 -11.72 18.46 -14.33
C HIS A 258 -12.75 18.77 -13.24
N ILE A 259 -12.59 18.13 -12.08
CA ILE A 259 -13.42 18.39 -10.89
C ILE A 259 -12.66 19.26 -9.89
N ARG A 260 -11.37 18.98 -9.71
CA ARG A 260 -10.51 19.67 -8.75
C ARG A 260 -9.05 19.60 -9.19
N GLN A 261 -8.23 20.50 -8.68
CA GLN A 261 -6.78 20.41 -8.85
C GLN A 261 -6.23 19.22 -8.07
N THR A 262 -5.10 18.70 -8.54
CA THR A 262 -4.40 17.58 -7.92
C THR A 262 -2.88 17.79 -8.00
N PRO A 263 -2.10 17.33 -7.01
CA PRO A 263 -0.65 17.27 -7.09
C PRO A 263 -0.08 16.36 -8.19
N TYR A 264 -0.90 15.47 -8.74
CA TYR A 264 -0.50 14.40 -9.67
C TYR A 264 -0.52 14.79 -11.15
#